data_AF-A0A7X9KGC5-F1
#
_entry.id   AF-A0A7X9KGC5-F1
#
_cell.length_a   1.000
_cell.length_b   1.000
_cell.length_c   1.000
_cell.angle_alpha   90.00
_cell.angle_beta   90.00
_cell.angle_gamma   90.00
#
_symmetry.space_group_name_H-M   'P 1'
#
loop_
_entity.id
_entity.type
_entity.pdbx_description
1 polymer ?
#
loop_
_entity_poly.entity_id
_entity_poly.type
_entity_poly.pdbx_seq_one_letter_code
_entity_poly.pdbx_strand_id
1 'polypeptide(L)' 'RRVALGSFANQMAEEVKASGVARVLEPMSSADRKIIHDTLSGSEGIATRSEGDDPYRRVIIAPAND' A
#
# COMPACT_ATOMS: atom_id res chain seq x y z
N ARG A 1 11.22 -12.01 -1.48
CA ARG A 1 9.90 -11.42 -1.83
C ARG A 1 9.42 -10.44 -0.77
N ARG A 2 9.25 -10.86 0.50
CA ARG A 2 8.80 -9.97 1.59
C ARG A 2 9.63 -8.69 1.75
N VAL A 3 10.96 -8.81 1.79
CA VAL A 3 11.87 -7.64 1.90
C VAL A 3 11.66 -6.67 0.75
N ALA A 4 11.70 -7.15 -0.49
CA ALA A 4 11.52 -6.30 -1.68
C ALA A 4 10.14 -5.61 -1.71
N LEU A 5 9.06 -6.34 -1.40
CA LEU A 5 7.72 -5.75 -1.31
C LEU A 5 7.59 -4.74 -0.17
N GLY A 6 8.23 -5.00 0.97
CA GLY A 6 8.25 -4.04 2.08
C GLY A 6 9.01 -2.77 1.73
N SER A 7 10.19 -2.88 1.10
CA SER A 7 10.94 -1.73 0.61
C SER A 7 10.15 -0.93 -0.45
N PHE A 8 9.50 -1.62 -1.39
CA PHE A 8 8.61 -1.00 -2.37
C PHE A 8 7.43 -0.28 -1.70
N ALA A 9 6.77 -0.91 -0.73
CA ALA A 9 5.66 -0.32 0.00
C ALA A 9 6.09 0.96 0.75
N ASN A 10 7.24 0.94 1.43
CA ASN A 10 7.78 2.10 2.11
C ASN A 10 8.10 3.24 1.14
N GLN A 11 8.70 2.94 -0.02
CA GLN A 11 8.94 3.97 -1.04
C GLN A 11 7.64 4.62 -1.51
N MET A 12 6.61 3.81 -1.81
CA MET A 12 5.30 4.33 -2.23
C MET A 12 4.63 5.15 -1.13
N ALA A 13 4.76 4.75 0.13
CA ALA A 13 4.26 5.50 1.27
C ALA A 13 4.89 6.90 1.36
N GLU A 14 6.21 7.00 1.22
CA GLU A 14 6.90 8.30 1.24
C GLU A 14 6.51 9.19 0.04
N GLU A 15 6.32 8.61 -1.15
CA GLU A 15 5.80 9.34 -2.32
C GLU A 15 4.37 9.88 -2.06
N VAL A 16 3.50 9.08 -1.43
CA VAL A 16 2.14 9.49 -1.07
C VAL A 16 2.17 10.60 -0.01
N LYS A 17 3.02 10.50 1.01
CA LYS A 17 3.18 11.56 2.03
C LYS A 17 3.66 12.86 1.41
N ALA A 18 4.65 12.79 0.53
CA ALA A 18 5.23 13.97 -0.10
C ALA A 18 4.29 14.64 -1.09
N SER A 19 3.53 13.85 -1.86
CA SER A 19 2.60 14.38 -2.86
C SER A 19 1.22 14.75 -2.31
N GLY A 20 0.79 14.11 -1.22
CA GLY A 20 -0.58 14.19 -0.73
C GLY A 20 -1.60 13.49 -1.66
N VAL A 21 -1.13 12.67 -2.62
CA VAL A 21 -1.99 12.03 -3.62
C VAL A 21 -1.97 10.52 -3.42
N ALA A 22 -3.15 9.91 -3.35
CA ALA A 22 -3.29 8.46 -3.24
C ALA A 22 -2.67 7.72 -4.44
N ARG A 23 -2.07 6.56 -4.17
CA ARG A 23 -1.46 5.67 -5.17
C ARG A 23 -2.17 4.33 -5.16
N VAL A 24 -2.57 3.90 -6.35
CA VAL A 24 -3.17 2.60 -6.61
C VAL A 24 -2.07 1.66 -7.11
N LEU A 25 -1.86 0.55 -6.43
CA LEU A 25 -0.90 -0.46 -6.84
C LEU A 25 -1.51 -1.44 -7.84
N GLU A 26 -0.66 -2.20 -8.51
CA GLU A 26 -1.12 -3.30 -9.37
C GLU A 26 -1.84 -4.38 -8.56
N PRO A 27 -2.83 -5.10 -9.14
CA PRO A 27 -3.42 -6.27 -8.51
C PRO A 27 -2.36 -7.30 -8.13
N MET A 28 -2.53 -7.90 -6.95
CA MET A 28 -1.56 -8.87 -6.42
C MET A 28 -2.24 -9.90 -5.54
N SER A 29 -1.53 -10.99 -5.24
CA SER A 29 -2.07 -12.07 -4.41
C SER A 29 -2.45 -11.58 -3.00
N SER A 30 -3.39 -12.28 -2.35
CA SER A 30 -3.75 -12.00 -0.94
C SER A 30 -2.52 -11.96 -0.01
N ALA A 31 -1.54 -12.84 -0.23
CA ALA A 31 -0.30 -12.87 0.55
C ALA A 31 0.56 -11.61 0.34
N ASP A 32 0.67 -11.12 -0.90
CA ASP A 32 1.43 -9.90 -1.19
C ASP A 32 0.72 -8.66 -0.62
N ARG A 33 -0.62 -8.57 -0.75
CA ARG A 33 -1.41 -7.48 -0.14
C ARG A 33 -1.20 -7.43 1.36
N LYS A 34 -1.23 -8.60 2.02
CA LYS A 34 -0.96 -8.71 3.45
C LYS A 34 0.44 -8.20 3.81
N ILE A 35 1.47 -8.50 3.01
CA ILE A 35 2.82 -7.98 3.25
C ILE A 35 2.84 -6.46 3.20
N ILE A 36 2.16 -5.85 2.22
CA ILE A 36 2.08 -4.37 2.10
C ILE A 36 1.35 -3.77 3.31
N HIS A 37 0.18 -4.30 3.65
CA HIS A 37 -0.59 -3.85 4.82
C HIS A 37 0.21 -4.00 6.12
N ASP A 38 0.83 -5.15 6.36
CA ASP A 38 1.63 -5.40 7.56
C ASP A 38 2.86 -4.47 7.59
N THR A 39 3.48 -4.17 6.44
CA THR A 39 4.65 -3.26 6.37
C THR A 39 4.28 -1.82 6.70
N LEU A 40 3.15 -1.35 6.17
CA LEU A 40 2.70 0.04 6.35
C LEU A 40 1.81 0.23 7.59
N SER A 41 1.52 -0.85 8.32
CA SER A 41 0.80 -0.80 9.59
C SER A 41 1.57 0.06 10.59
N GLY A 42 0.96 1.16 11.04
CA GLY A 42 1.58 2.10 11.98
C GLY A 42 2.46 3.18 11.33
N SER A 43 2.53 3.23 10.00
CA SER A 43 3.17 4.36 9.30
C SER A 43 2.32 5.63 9.48
N GLU A 44 2.82 6.61 10.22
CA GLU A 44 2.14 7.89 10.42
C GLU A 44 1.94 8.63 9.10
N GLY A 45 0.79 9.31 8.96
CA GLY A 45 0.47 10.14 7.79
C GLY A 45 -0.06 9.39 6.58
N ILE A 46 -0.15 8.05 6.60
CA ILE A 46 -0.77 7.26 5.53
C ILE A 46 -1.79 6.25 6.05
N ALA A 47 -2.71 5.85 5.18
CA ALA A 47 -3.65 4.76 5.35
C ALA A 47 -3.54 3.79 4.17
N THR A 48 -3.91 2.52 4.40
CA THR A 48 -3.95 1.50 3.34
C THR A 48 -5.30 0.81 3.30
N ARG A 49 -5.81 0.52 2.11
CA ARG A 49 -7.04 -0.25 1.91
C ARG A 49 -6.93 -1.17 0.70
N SER A 50 -7.63 -2.30 0.72
CA SER A 50 -7.75 -3.18 -0.44
C SER A 50 -9.07 -2.94 -1.16
N GLU A 51 -9.04 -2.76 -2.47
CA GLU A 51 -10.22 -2.50 -3.31
C GLU A 51 -10.32 -3.52 -4.46
N GLY A 52 -11.56 -3.86 -4.84
CA GLY A 52 -11.87 -4.82 -5.88
C GLY A 52 -11.92 -6.28 -5.39
N ASP A 53 -12.16 -7.19 -6.33
CA ASP A 53 -12.28 -8.63 -6.09
C ASP A 53 -11.14 -9.40 -6.73
N ASP A 54 -10.75 -10.52 -6.13
CA ASP A 54 -9.69 -11.38 -6.68
C ASP A 54 -10.11 -11.88 -8.10
N PRO A 55 -9.21 -11.90 -9.10
CA PRO A 55 -7.76 -11.64 -9.01
C PRO A 55 -7.35 -10.17 -9.21
N TYR A 56 -8.30 -9.27 -9.43
CA TYR A 56 -8.05 -7.84 -9.71
C TYR A 56 -7.95 -6.97 -8.46
N ARG A 57 -8.04 -7.60 -7.28
CA ARG A 57 -7.96 -6.91 -6.00
C ARG A 57 -6.57 -6.33 -5.75
N ARG A 58 -6.55 -5.04 -5.44
CA ARG A 58 -5.35 -4.19 -5.35
C ARG A 58 -5.30 -3.44 -4.03
N VAL A 59 -4.11 -2.95 -3.67
CA VAL A 59 -3.90 -2.08 -2.51
C VAL A 59 -3.87 -0.63 -2.96
N ILE A 60 -4.55 0.23 -2.21
CA ILE A 60 -4.48 1.68 -2.32
C ILE A 60 -3.75 2.19 -1.08
N ILE A 61 -2.74 3.03 -1.31
CA ILE A 61 -2.02 3.78 -0.27
C ILE A 61 -2.46 5.24 -0.42
N ALA A 62 -3.01 5.81 0.65
CA ALA A 62 -3.55 7.17 0.66
C ALA A 62 -3.02 7.96 1.87
N PRO A 63 -3.03 9.30 1.84
CA PRO A 63 -2.80 10.09 3.05
C PRO A 63 -3.79 9.69 4.15
N ALA A 64 -3.39 9.77 5.42
CA ALA A 64 -4.23 9.34 6.53
C ALA A 64 -5.54 10.15 6.70
N ASN A 65 -5.63 11.31 6.06
CA ASN A 65 -6.78 12.21 6.13
C ASN A 65 -7.68 12.13 4.88
N ASP A 66 -7.45 11.17 3.99
CA ASP A 66 -8.16 10.96 2.72
C ASP A 66 -9.32 9.96 2.84
#